data_AF-A0A2W5YIC6-F1
#
_entry.id   AF-A0A2W5YIC6-F1
#
_cell.length_a   1.000
_cell.length_b   1.000
_cell.length_c   1.000
_cell.angle_alpha   90.00
_cell.angle_beta   90.00
_cell.angle_gamma   90.00
#
_symmetry.space_group_name_H-M   'P 1'
#
loop_
_entity.id
_entity.type
_entity.pdbx_description
1 polymer ?
#
loop_
_entity_poly.entity_id
_entity_poly.type
_entity_poly.pdbx_seq_one_letter_code
_entity_poly.pdbx_strand_id
1 'polypeptide(L)'
;MQPILQNSEEAQLVNPTEMEKAVELKIAHVLFLDIVGYSKLLIDEQRNLLELLNETVRQTDSFRAAEQTGRLVKLPTGDGMALVFYDSPEAPAECALE
;
A
#
# COMPACT_ATOMS: atom_id res chain seq x y z
N MET A 1 -46.58 -29.40 45.03
CA MET A 1 -47.48 -28.73 44.07
C MET A 1 -46.69 -27.62 43.41
N GLN A 2 -46.18 -27.85 42.19
CA GLN A 2 -45.83 -26.75 41.27
C GLN A 2 -47.13 -26.26 40.60
N PRO A 3 -47.11 -25.06 40.01
CA PRO A 3 -46.84 -25.03 38.59
C PRO A 3 -45.73 -24.05 38.17
N ILE A 4 -45.20 -24.42 37.01
CA ILE A 4 -44.17 -23.80 36.16
C ILE A 4 -44.88 -22.82 35.19
N LEU A 5 -44.08 -21.97 34.53
CA LEU A 5 -44.30 -21.22 33.26
C LEU A 5 -44.53 -19.70 33.49
N GLN A 6 -43.89 -18.75 32.77
CA GLN A 6 -43.11 -18.78 31.53
C GLN A 6 -42.42 -17.42 31.31
N ASN A 7 -41.17 -17.44 30.79
CA ASN A 7 -40.52 -16.46 29.89
C ASN A 7 -40.31 -15.01 30.41
N SER A 8 -39.25 -14.28 30.06
CA SER A 8 -38.51 -14.24 28.80
C SER A 8 -37.12 -13.62 29.03
N GLU A 9 -36.16 -14.09 28.26
CA GLU A 9 -34.80 -13.57 28.10
C GLU A 9 -34.72 -12.04 28.06
N GLU A 10 -34.11 -11.42 29.08
CA GLU A 10 -33.36 -10.18 28.85
C GLU A 10 -31.99 -10.58 28.33
N ALA A 11 -31.93 -10.86 27.03
CA ALA A 11 -30.68 -10.79 26.29
C ALA A 11 -30.12 -9.39 26.53
N GLN A 12 -29.04 -9.31 27.30
CA GLN A 12 -28.27 -8.09 27.45
C GLN A 12 -27.86 -7.66 26.04
N LEU A 13 -28.58 -6.65 25.53
CA LEU A 13 -28.35 -6.06 24.21
C LEU A 13 -26.92 -5.54 24.23
N VAL A 14 -26.00 -6.28 23.65
CA VAL A 14 -24.69 -5.75 23.29
C VAL A 14 -24.98 -4.60 22.35
N ASN A 15 -24.66 -3.37 22.79
CA ASN A 15 -24.89 -2.17 22.02
C ASN A 15 -24.23 -2.33 20.64
N PRO A 16 -24.97 -2.20 19.51
CA PRO A 16 -24.41 -2.39 18.16
C PRO A 16 -23.27 -1.41 17.84
N THR A 17 -23.19 -0.32 18.60
CA THR A 17 -22.22 0.77 18.44
C THR A 17 -20.77 0.38 18.75
N GLU A 18 -20.48 -0.82 19.29
CA GLU A 18 -19.11 -1.29 19.49
C GLU A 18 -18.55 -2.12 18.31
N MET A 19 -19.34 -2.43 17.27
CA MET A 19 -18.88 -3.28 16.15
C MET A 19 -18.67 -2.59 14.81
N GLU A 20 -19.05 -1.33 14.63
CA GLU A 20 -18.78 -0.58 13.41
C GLU A 20 -17.58 0.37 13.60
N LYS A 21 -16.37 -0.20 13.65
CA LYS A 21 -15.24 0.54 13.10
C LYS A 21 -15.48 0.61 11.60
N ALA A 22 -16.13 1.68 11.13
CA ALA A 22 -16.24 1.98 9.71
C ALA A 22 -14.82 2.00 9.12
N VAL A 23 -14.48 0.97 8.34
CA VAL A 23 -13.17 0.87 7.68
C VAL A 23 -13.14 1.95 6.61
N GLU A 24 -12.33 2.99 6.82
CA GLU A 24 -12.11 4.03 5.81
C GLU A 24 -11.34 3.44 4.62
N LEU A 25 -12.02 3.32 3.47
CA LEU A 25 -11.38 2.89 2.23
C LEU A 25 -10.63 4.06 1.59
N LYS A 26 -9.38 3.84 1.19
CA LYS A 26 -8.55 4.83 0.49
C LYS A 26 -8.18 4.32 -0.89
N ILE A 27 -8.19 5.21 -1.87
CA ILE A 27 -7.65 4.94 -3.20
C ILE A 27 -6.13 5.05 -3.12
N ALA A 28 -5.46 4.12 -3.79
CA ALA A 28 -4.02 4.12 -3.94
C ALA A 28 -3.68 4.08 -5.43
N HIS A 29 -2.64 4.79 -5.82
CA HIS A 29 -2.17 4.88 -7.19
C HIS A 29 -0.79 4.23 -7.27
N VAL A 30 -0.66 3.23 -8.14
CA VAL A 30 0.52 2.35 -8.14
C VAL A 30 1.32 2.53 -9.42
N LEU A 31 2.60 2.84 -9.27
CA LEU A 31 3.60 2.79 -10.34
C LEU A 31 4.41 1.51 -10.21
N PHE A 32 4.44 0.70 -11.26
CA PHE A 32 5.37 -0.42 -11.38
C PHE A 32 6.50 -0.05 -12.33
N LEU A 33 7.72 -0.29 -11.89
CA LEU A 33 8.95 -0.08 -12.63
C LEU A 33 9.67 -1.41 -12.75
N ASP A 34 10.19 -1.71 -13.94
CA ASP A 34 10.91 -2.94 -14.27
C ASP A 34 12.11 -2.64 -15.18
N ILE A 35 13.21 -3.34 -14.95
CA ILE A 35 14.43 -3.25 -15.75
C ILE A 35 14.32 -4.21 -16.93
N VAL A 36 14.12 -3.66 -18.13
CA VAL A 36 14.02 -4.45 -19.35
C VAL A 36 15.28 -5.30 -19.57
N GLY A 37 15.09 -6.62 -19.66
CA GLY A 37 16.18 -7.56 -19.92
C GLY A 37 17.02 -7.93 -18.69
N TYR A 38 16.59 -7.53 -17.49
CA TYR A 38 17.26 -7.82 -16.21
C TYR A 38 17.76 -9.28 -16.11
N SER A 39 16.89 -10.24 -16.39
CA SER A 39 17.18 -11.68 -16.27
C SER A 39 18.29 -12.20 -17.21
N LYS A 40 18.74 -11.41 -18.18
CA LYS A 40 19.83 -11.77 -19.11
C LYS A 40 21.21 -11.34 -18.61
N LEU A 41 21.25 -10.49 -17.59
CA LEU A 41 22.48 -9.90 -17.06
C LEU A 41 23.14 -10.79 -16.02
N LEU A 42 24.43 -10.56 -15.78
CA LEU A 42 25.15 -11.19 -14.67
C LEU A 42 24.64 -10.64 -13.33
N ILE A 43 24.82 -11.42 -12.26
CA ILE A 43 24.32 -11.07 -10.91
C ILE A 43 24.85 -9.72 -10.42
N ASP A 44 26.12 -9.39 -10.71
CA ASP A 44 26.69 -8.11 -10.29
C ASP A 44 26.13 -6.93 -11.11
N GLU A 45 25.85 -7.14 -12.41
CA GLU A 45 25.19 -6.13 -13.24
C GLU A 45 23.74 -5.90 -12.80
N GLN A 46 23.02 -6.98 -12.48
CA GLN A 46 21.68 -6.93 -11.91
C GLN A 46 21.65 -6.10 -10.62
N ARG A 47 22.58 -6.36 -9.69
CA ARG A 47 22.71 -5.59 -8.44
C ARG A 47 22.96 -4.11 -8.71
N ASN A 48 23.92 -3.80 -9.58
CA ASN A 48 24.28 -2.41 -9.90
C ASN A 48 23.10 -1.65 -10.53
N LEU A 49 22.33 -2.29 -11.43
CA LEU A 49 21.16 -1.66 -12.03
C LEU A 49 20.02 -1.47 -11.05
N LEU A 50 19.81 -2.40 -10.11
CA LEU A 50 18.83 -2.21 -9.05
C LEU A 50 19.22 -1.06 -8.13
N GLU A 51 20.50 -0.93 -7.76
CA GLU A 51 21.00 0.20 -6.97
C GLU A 51 20.76 1.52 -7.72
N LEU A 52 21.12 1.57 -9.00
CA LEU A 52 20.90 2.75 -9.85
C LEU A 52 19.41 3.10 -10.00
N LEU A 53 18.54 2.11 -10.20
CA LEU A 53 17.09 2.33 -10.28
C LEU A 53 16.57 2.91 -8.96
N ASN A 54 16.98 2.33 -7.82
CA ASN A 54 16.58 2.82 -6.50
C ASN A 54 17.06 4.24 -6.24
N GLU A 55 18.30 4.57 -6.61
CA GLU A 55 18.85 5.92 -6.46
C GLU A 55 18.12 6.93 -7.35
N THR A 56 17.94 6.60 -8.63
CA THR A 56 17.23 7.45 -9.61
C THR A 56 15.83 7.77 -9.11
N VAL A 57 15.06 6.75 -8.72
CA VAL A 57 13.69 6.93 -8.24
C VAL A 57 13.64 7.76 -6.95
N ARG A 58 14.58 7.58 -6.02
CA ARG A 58 14.64 8.40 -4.79
C ARG A 58 14.98 9.87 -5.07
N GLN A 59 15.56 10.15 -6.24
CA GLN A 59 15.93 11.49 -6.66
C GLN A 59 14.83 12.22 -7.44
N THR A 60 13.68 11.60 -7.70
CA THR A 60 12.53 12.28 -8.32
C THR A 60 11.84 13.18 -7.29
N ASP A 61 11.33 14.33 -7.75
CA ASP A 61 10.59 15.29 -6.93
C ASP A 61 9.26 14.68 -6.45
N SER A 62 8.53 13.98 -7.32
CA SER A 62 7.28 13.31 -6.94
C SER A 62 7.50 12.28 -5.82
N PHE A 63 8.57 11.48 -5.91
CA PHE A 63 8.92 10.51 -4.87
C PHE A 63 9.21 11.21 -3.54
N ARG A 64 10.05 12.25 -3.55
CA ARG A 64 10.43 12.99 -2.34
C ARG A 64 9.22 13.64 -1.67
N ALA A 65 8.34 14.26 -2.46
CA ALA A 65 7.13 14.90 -1.95
C ALA A 65 6.21 13.89 -1.25
N ALA A 66 5.98 12.73 -1.88
CA ALA A 66 5.16 11.68 -1.31
C ALA A 66 5.82 11.01 -0.08
N GLU A 67 7.14 10.82 -0.09
CA GLU A 67 7.89 10.27 1.04
C GLU A 67 7.87 11.22 2.26
N GLN A 68 8.05 12.53 2.04
CA GLN A 68 8.04 13.55 3.11
C GLN A 68 6.69 13.63 3.83
N THR A 69 5.59 13.35 3.12
CA THR A 69 4.24 13.37 3.70
C THR A 69 3.81 12.03 4.28
N GLY A 70 4.67 11.00 4.22
CA GLY A 70 4.34 9.64 4.65
C GLY A 70 3.24 8.99 3.80
N ARG A 71 3.06 9.44 2.55
CA ARG A 71 2.02 8.99 1.61
C ARG A 71 2.58 8.08 0.51
N LEU A 72 3.74 7.48 0.74
CA LEU A 72 4.42 6.59 -0.20
C LEU A 72 4.77 5.26 0.47
N VAL A 73 4.47 4.14 -0.20
CA VAL A 73 4.99 2.81 0.14
C VAL A 73 5.85 2.31 -1.02
N LYS A 74 6.99 1.69 -0.69
CA LYS A 74 7.93 1.07 -1.63
C LYS A 74 7.93 -0.44 -1.44
N LEU A 75 7.81 -1.19 -2.53
CA LEU A 75 7.87 -2.66 -2.51
C LEU A 75 8.83 -3.15 -3.60
N PRO A 76 9.86 -3.95 -3.30
CA PRO A 76 10.70 -4.56 -4.33
C PRO A 76 9.91 -5.65 -5.06
N THR A 77 10.07 -5.74 -6.39
CA THR A 77 9.41 -6.77 -7.22
C THR A 77 10.37 -7.84 -7.75
N GLY A 78 11.68 -7.69 -7.50
CA GLY A 78 12.74 -8.58 -7.96
C GLY A 78 13.70 -7.85 -8.90
N ASP A 79 13.21 -7.48 -10.07
CA ASP A 79 13.88 -6.74 -11.15
C ASP A 79 13.53 -5.24 -11.18
N GLY A 80 12.70 -4.78 -10.25
CA GLY A 80 12.34 -3.38 -10.13
C GLY A 80 11.62 -3.05 -8.83
N MET A 81 10.62 -2.18 -8.92
CA MET A 81 9.88 -1.70 -7.74
C MET A 81 8.43 -1.35 -8.05
N ALA A 82 7.59 -1.47 -7.02
CA ALA A 82 6.28 -0.86 -6.97
C ALA A 82 6.30 0.31 -5.99
N LEU A 83 5.82 1.47 -6.45
CA LEU A 83 5.55 2.64 -5.63
C LEU A 83 4.05 2.82 -5.48
N VAL A 84 3.57 2.95 -4.25
CA VAL A 84 2.16 3.13 -3.93
C VAL A 84 1.97 4.52 -3.34
N PHE A 85 1.29 5.37 -4.09
CA PHE A 85 0.98 6.74 -3.76
C PHE A 85 -0.45 6.86 -3.21
N TYR A 86 -0.64 7.69 -2.19
CA TYR A 86 -1.93 7.95 -1.53
C TYR A 86 -2.34 9.43 -1.58
N ASP A 87 -1.79 10.18 -2.53
CA ASP A 87 -2.04 11.61 -2.77
C ASP A 87 -2.97 11.84 -3.96
N SER A 88 -2.52 11.61 -5.19
CA SER A 88 -3.25 11.85 -6.43
C SER A 88 -2.88 10.84 -7.53
N PRO A 89 -3.74 10.63 -8.54
CA PRO A 89 -3.43 9.75 -9.67
C PRO A 89 -2.29 10.27 -10.56
N GLU A 90 -2.00 11.57 -10.53
CA GLU A 90 -0.93 12.21 -11.30
C GLU A 90 0.46 11.92 -10.72
N ALA A 91 0.58 11.85 -9.38
CA ALA A 91 1.87 11.64 -8.71
C ALA A 91 2.70 10.44 -9.23
N PRO A 92 2.14 9.22 -9.41
CA PRO A 92 2.89 8.13 -10.03
C PRO A 92 3.25 8.37 -11.50
N ALA A 93 2.45 9.15 -12.25
CA ALA A 93 2.73 9.45 -13.64
C ALA A 93 3.85 10.48 -13.79
N GLU A 94 3.86 11.51 -12.94
CA GLU A 94 4.95 12.49 -12.84
C GLU A 94 6.25 11.80 -12.42
N CYS A 95 6.20 10.95 -11.38
CA CYS A 95 7.35 10.17 -10.93
C CYS A 95 7.95 9.27 -12.03
N ALA A 96 7.14 8.81 -12.98
CA ALA A 96 7.60 7.98 -14.09
C ALA A 96 8.21 8.80 -15.26
N LEU A 97 7.89 10.10 -15.32
CA LEU A 97 8.40 11.01 -16.34
C LEU A 97 9.74 11.63 -15.94
N GLU A 98 9.93 11.85 -14.64
CA GLU A 98 11.16 12.33 -14.00
C GLU A 98 12.31 11.30 -14.08
#